data_AF-A8XQM2-F1
#
_entry.id   AF-A8XQM2-F1
#
_cell.length_a   1.000
_cell.length_b   1.000
_cell.length_c   1.000
_cell.angle_alpha   90.00
_cell.angle_beta   90.00
_cell.angle_gamma   90.00
#
_symmetry.space_group_name_H-M   'P 1'
#
loop_
_entity.id
_entity.type
_entity.pdbx_description
1 polymer ?
#
loop_
_entity_poly.entity_id
_entity_poly.type
_entity_poly.pdbx_seq_one_letter_code
_entity_poly.pdbx_strand_id
1 'polypeptide(L)'
;MIKPLFILGVFLINGIVCPPPMRQQAEQAQAHDNSTPQPGAQTQEGAPVEIEKNEYDGRHPSYQFAYTKYLEEVVKILETDPKFNERLKNMNEEDIKAGKIADHIDDLPQEVFDKLHRAKFEEIERLRKQIEEQIKADGGAHNVQMPDHLDVQELEKFHKEDLRKLIQKTVADMNKMDDQRKEDFKQYEMKKQAEEDHKLAQMSPEEREKAKREHEEAEKRHNDHEKLKHPGSKDQLQEVWEETDHLEKDQYDPKTFFALHDLNGDGFWNDFELESLFQLELEKMYNETNPDDDMKERAEEMYRMREHVMKQIDVNQDRMISMQEFLNDADSQNANPPKQEEAWEDLGQKKVYTDEELQKFEKEYAAQQGWGEHAYDSQQVASEQLHPQAAQQPPQQQVHPAQPIQPVNAHAPPPLPVHNAQPPVQQQQPPQQNLPPVHHEPIQDHTKDPTYGI
;
A
#
# COMPACT_ATOMS: atom_id res chain seq x y z
N MET A 1 -57.51 42.85 -17.56
CA MET A 1 -57.39 43.68 -18.78
C MET A 1 -56.39 44.79 -18.48
N ILE A 2 -55.43 45.20 -19.32
CA ILE A 2 -54.86 44.73 -20.60
C ILE A 2 -53.39 45.24 -20.62
N LYS A 3 -52.42 44.48 -21.15
CA LYS A 3 -51.06 44.98 -21.46
C LYS A 3 -51.00 45.60 -22.86
N PRO A 4 -50.12 46.58 -23.08
CA PRO A 4 -49.14 46.53 -24.18
C PRO A 4 -47.72 46.82 -23.62
N LEU A 5 -46.59 46.19 -23.96
CA LEU A 5 -46.07 45.50 -25.16
C LEU A 5 -45.84 46.42 -26.38
N PHE A 6 -44.67 46.24 -27.04
CA PHE A 6 -44.04 46.89 -28.23
C PHE A 6 -42.78 47.71 -27.89
N ILE A 7 -41.63 47.64 -28.60
CA ILE A 7 -41.03 46.57 -29.42
C ILE A 7 -39.52 46.88 -29.72
N LEU A 8 -38.72 45.85 -30.06
CA LEU A 8 -37.35 45.78 -30.66
C LEU A 8 -36.30 46.92 -30.54
N GLY A 9 -35.04 46.49 -30.36
CA GLY A 9 -33.84 47.31 -30.56
C GLY A 9 -32.53 46.49 -30.60
N VAL A 10 -32.53 45.42 -31.40
CA VAL A 10 -31.40 44.53 -31.74
C VAL A 10 -30.09 45.26 -32.08
N PHE A 11 -28.97 44.79 -31.52
CA PHE A 11 -27.70 44.69 -32.27
C PHE A 11 -26.96 43.41 -31.90
N LEU A 12 -26.66 42.60 -32.93
CA LEU A 12 -25.78 41.43 -32.89
C LEU A 12 -24.35 41.86 -33.23
N ILE A 13 -23.35 41.39 -32.48
CA ILE A 13 -22.02 41.05 -33.03
C ILE A 13 -21.59 39.73 -32.38
N ASN A 14 -21.03 38.83 -33.19
CA ASN A 14 -20.75 37.44 -32.81
C ASN A 14 -19.48 37.30 -31.98
N GLY A 15 -19.54 36.44 -30.95
CA GLY A 15 -18.39 35.69 -30.43
C GLY A 15 -18.74 34.21 -30.54
N ILE A 16 -17.94 33.43 -31.28
CA ILE A 16 -18.20 32.00 -31.50
C ILE A 16 -17.77 31.27 -30.23
N VAL A 17 -18.74 30.93 -29.38
CA VAL A 17 -18.55 29.95 -28.30
C VAL A 17 -18.83 28.58 -28.91
N CYS A 18 -17.77 27.83 -29.22
CA CYS A 18 -17.92 26.41 -29.50
C CYS A 18 -18.39 25.72 -28.21
N PRO A 19 -19.48 24.93 -28.23
CA PRO A 19 -19.77 24.04 -27.11
C PRO A 19 -18.65 22.99 -27.02
N PRO A 20 -18.25 22.55 -25.81
CA PRO A 20 -17.27 21.47 -25.66
C PRO A 20 -17.80 20.18 -26.31
N PRO A 21 -16.92 19.35 -26.89
CA PRO A 21 -17.32 18.12 -27.56
C PRO A 21 -18.00 17.17 -26.55
N MET A 22 -19.20 16.70 -26.88
CA MET A 22 -19.88 15.69 -26.06
C MET A 22 -19.07 14.39 -26.07
N ARG A 23 -18.94 13.74 -24.90
CA ARG A 23 -18.20 12.48 -24.61
C ARG A 23 -18.23 11.42 -25.73
N GLN A 24 -19.36 11.31 -26.44
CA GLN A 24 -19.54 10.43 -27.61
C GLN A 24 -18.58 10.68 -28.78
N GLN A 25 -17.99 11.87 -28.92
CA GLN A 25 -17.01 12.17 -29.98
C GLN A 25 -15.61 11.64 -29.64
N ALA A 26 -15.22 11.62 -28.37
CA ALA A 26 -14.00 10.96 -27.92
C ALA A 26 -14.10 9.43 -28.08
N GLU A 27 -15.25 8.85 -27.73
CA GLU A 27 -15.54 7.42 -27.93
C GLU A 27 -15.50 7.03 -29.42
N GLN A 28 -15.94 7.91 -30.33
CA GLN A 28 -15.87 7.67 -31.78
C GLN A 28 -14.45 7.79 -32.35
N ALA A 29 -13.58 8.60 -31.74
CA ALA A 29 -12.16 8.65 -32.12
C ALA A 29 -11.46 7.33 -31.73
N GLN A 30 -11.67 6.83 -30.51
CA GLN A 30 -11.13 5.54 -30.05
C GLN A 30 -11.64 4.34 -30.88
N ALA A 31 -12.88 4.39 -31.36
CA ALA A 31 -13.46 3.30 -32.16
C ALA A 31 -12.90 3.20 -33.59
N HIS A 32 -12.25 4.24 -34.12
CA HIS A 32 -11.86 4.31 -35.53
C HIS A 32 -10.45 3.82 -35.86
N ASP A 33 -9.55 3.73 -34.88
CA ASP A 33 -8.15 3.31 -35.09
C ASP A 33 -7.95 1.79 -34.95
N ASN A 34 -8.92 1.08 -34.36
CA ASN A 34 -8.85 -0.36 -34.11
C ASN A 34 -9.24 -1.18 -35.37
N SER A 35 -8.48 -1.04 -36.46
CA SER A 35 -8.71 -1.74 -37.73
C SER A 35 -7.47 -1.88 -38.63
N THR A 36 -6.41 -2.56 -38.18
CA THR A 36 -5.44 -3.27 -39.05
C THR A 36 -4.86 -4.50 -38.33
N PRO A 37 -5.03 -5.73 -38.85
CA PRO A 37 -4.57 -6.95 -38.19
C PRO A 37 -3.31 -7.57 -38.81
N GLN A 38 -2.34 -7.98 -37.98
CA GLN A 38 -1.40 -9.08 -38.28
C GLN A 38 -0.92 -9.80 -37.00
N PRO A 39 -0.43 -11.07 -37.08
CA PRO A 39 -0.79 -12.05 -36.06
C PRO A 39 0.38 -12.74 -35.32
N GLY A 40 0.11 -13.16 -34.08
CA GLY A 40 0.52 -14.48 -33.60
C GLY A 40 1.60 -14.55 -32.51
N ALA A 41 1.16 -14.63 -31.25
CA ALA A 41 1.79 -15.44 -30.20
C ALA A 41 0.69 -15.89 -29.21
N GLN A 42 0.76 -17.13 -28.73
CA GLN A 42 -0.26 -17.69 -27.82
C GLN A 42 0.14 -17.53 -26.36
N THR A 43 -0.87 -17.24 -25.53
CA THR A 43 -0.82 -16.98 -24.09
C THR A 43 -0.33 -18.18 -23.26
N GLN A 44 0.35 -17.88 -22.15
CA GLN A 44 0.11 -18.56 -20.87
C GLN A 44 -0.09 -17.51 -19.78
N GLU A 45 -0.99 -17.79 -18.86
CA GLU A 45 -1.74 -16.77 -18.11
C GLU A 45 -1.06 -16.41 -16.77
N GLY A 46 -0.51 -15.21 -16.69
CA GLY A 46 -0.61 -14.40 -15.47
C GLY A 46 -1.84 -13.52 -15.63
N ALA A 47 -2.77 -13.51 -14.67
CA ALA A 47 -4.04 -12.81 -14.83
C ALA A 47 -3.80 -11.30 -14.97
N PRO A 48 -4.10 -10.67 -16.13
CA PRO A 48 -4.20 -9.22 -16.16
C PRO A 48 -5.40 -8.83 -15.30
N VAL A 49 -5.27 -7.74 -14.54
CA VAL A 49 -6.45 -7.09 -13.99
C VAL A 49 -7.22 -6.55 -15.18
N GLU A 50 -8.23 -7.30 -15.61
CA GLU A 50 -9.21 -6.84 -16.58
C GLU A 50 -9.92 -5.66 -15.92
N ILE A 51 -9.51 -4.44 -16.30
CA ILE A 51 -10.24 -3.23 -15.98
C ILE A 51 -11.54 -3.31 -16.78
N GLU A 52 -12.52 -4.04 -16.21
CA GLU A 52 -13.92 -3.77 -16.47
C GLU A 52 -14.09 -2.25 -16.42
N LYS A 53 -14.88 -1.70 -17.36
CA LYS A 53 -15.33 -0.31 -17.31
C LYS A 53 -16.37 -0.14 -16.18
N ASN A 54 -15.97 -0.49 -14.97
CA ASN A 54 -16.65 -0.17 -13.74
C ASN A 54 -16.47 1.32 -13.53
N GLU A 55 -17.60 2.01 -13.52
CA GLU A 55 -17.71 3.42 -13.15
C GLU A 55 -17.05 3.58 -11.76
N TYR A 56 -16.06 4.47 -11.67
CA TYR A 56 -15.32 4.69 -10.44
C TYR A 56 -16.29 5.16 -9.35
N ASP A 57 -16.35 4.44 -8.23
CA ASP A 57 -17.41 4.60 -7.23
C ASP A 57 -17.07 5.62 -6.11
N GLY A 58 -16.08 6.48 -6.33
CA GLY A 58 -15.67 7.52 -5.39
C GLY A 58 -14.82 7.03 -4.22
N ARG A 59 -14.27 5.81 -4.27
CA ARG A 59 -13.56 5.20 -3.13
C ARG A 59 -12.12 4.82 -3.43
N HIS A 60 -11.25 5.03 -2.45
CA HIS A 60 -9.86 4.58 -2.53
C HIS A 60 -9.75 3.09 -2.17
N PRO A 61 -9.17 2.22 -3.02
CA PRO A 61 -9.08 0.78 -2.77
C PRO A 61 -8.31 0.37 -1.50
N SER A 62 -7.42 1.21 -0.96
CA SER A 62 -6.61 0.86 0.23
C SER A 62 -7.37 1.00 1.56
N TYR A 63 -8.41 1.85 1.63
CA TYR A 63 -9.15 2.08 2.88
C TYR A 63 -10.28 1.08 3.07
N GLN A 64 -9.91 -0.13 3.49
CA GLN A 64 -10.85 -1.19 3.82
C GLN A 64 -10.93 -1.44 5.34
N PHE A 65 -12.05 -1.02 5.93
CA PHE A 65 -12.43 -1.22 7.33
C PHE A 65 -13.35 -2.42 7.51
N ALA A 66 -13.42 -2.94 8.74
CA ALA A 66 -14.38 -3.99 9.14
C ALA A 66 -15.85 -3.59 8.95
N TYR A 67 -16.14 -2.29 8.89
CA TYR A 67 -17.48 -1.71 8.71
C TYR A 67 -17.69 -1.04 7.34
N THR A 68 -16.78 -1.20 6.36
CA THR A 68 -16.91 -0.52 5.03
C THR A 68 -18.24 -0.82 4.36
N LYS A 69 -18.72 -2.07 4.42
CA LYS A 69 -20.04 -2.45 3.87
C LYS A 69 -21.23 -1.78 4.54
N TYR A 70 -21.09 -1.42 5.82
CA TYR A 70 -22.11 -0.65 6.54
C TYR A 70 -22.03 0.83 6.15
N LEU A 71 -20.82 1.39 6.01
CA LEU A 71 -20.60 2.74 5.47
C LEU A 71 -21.19 2.88 4.06
N GLU A 72 -20.87 1.95 3.15
CA GLU A 72 -21.41 1.85 1.79
C GLU A 72 -22.95 1.92 1.78
N GLU A 73 -23.61 1.04 2.53
CA GLU A 73 -25.07 0.95 2.53
C GLU A 73 -25.70 2.21 3.18
N VAL A 74 -25.09 2.79 4.21
CA VAL A 74 -25.55 4.06 4.80
C VAL A 74 -25.45 5.22 3.79
N VAL A 75 -24.30 5.39 3.13
CA VAL A 75 -24.09 6.44 2.11
C VAL A 75 -25.12 6.28 0.98
N LYS A 76 -25.20 5.08 0.40
CA LYS A 76 -26.16 4.75 -0.66
C LYS A 76 -27.62 4.95 -0.26
N ILE A 77 -28.00 4.73 1.00
CA ILE A 77 -29.36 5.04 1.48
C ILE A 77 -29.57 6.55 1.56
N LEU A 78 -28.60 7.31 2.06
CA LEU A 78 -28.67 8.78 2.19
C LEU A 78 -28.74 9.47 0.82
N GLU A 79 -28.00 8.98 -0.16
CA GLU A 79 -28.01 9.47 -1.55
C GLU A 79 -29.38 9.35 -2.23
N THR A 80 -30.27 8.47 -1.74
CA THR A 80 -31.63 8.36 -2.28
C THR A 80 -32.51 9.58 -2.00
N ASP A 81 -32.13 10.46 -1.08
CA ASP A 81 -32.83 11.73 -0.84
C ASP A 81 -32.14 12.91 -1.57
N PRO A 82 -32.80 13.54 -2.56
CA PRO A 82 -32.20 14.65 -3.32
C PRO A 82 -31.90 15.90 -2.49
N LYS A 83 -32.64 16.15 -1.40
CA LYS A 83 -32.40 17.32 -0.54
C LYS A 83 -31.20 17.08 0.36
N PHE A 84 -31.02 15.86 0.85
CA PHE A 84 -29.84 15.50 1.62
C PHE A 84 -28.59 15.59 0.75
N ASN A 85 -28.64 15.09 -0.48
CA ASN A 85 -27.56 15.23 -1.46
C ASN A 85 -27.30 16.71 -1.81
N GLU A 86 -28.34 17.52 -2.07
CA GLU A 86 -28.19 18.98 -2.26
C GLU A 86 -27.59 19.67 -1.03
N ARG A 87 -27.94 19.28 0.20
CA ARG A 87 -27.32 19.80 1.43
C ARG A 87 -25.85 19.41 1.54
N LEU A 88 -25.51 18.14 1.23
CA LEU A 88 -24.14 17.63 1.25
C LEU A 88 -23.26 18.45 0.31
N LYS A 89 -23.67 18.60 -0.96
CA LYS A 89 -22.96 19.39 -2.00
C LYS A 89 -22.83 20.89 -1.72
N ASN A 90 -23.59 21.43 -0.75
CA ASN A 90 -23.53 22.84 -0.36
C ASN A 90 -22.93 23.05 1.06
N MET A 91 -22.54 21.98 1.75
CA MET A 91 -21.85 22.03 3.04
C MET A 91 -20.34 22.06 2.79
N ASN A 92 -19.57 22.78 3.62
CA ASN A 92 -18.11 22.66 3.58
C ASN A 92 -17.69 21.32 4.18
N GLU A 93 -16.58 20.75 3.71
CA GLU A 93 -16.30 19.34 4.01
C GLU A 93 -15.61 19.15 5.37
N GLU A 94 -15.02 20.21 5.95
CA GLU A 94 -14.69 20.30 7.38
C GLU A 94 -15.95 20.02 8.25
N ASP A 95 -17.09 20.62 7.92
CA ASP A 95 -18.39 20.39 8.58
C ASP A 95 -18.91 18.96 8.33
N ILE A 96 -18.68 18.39 7.13
CA ILE A 96 -19.03 17.00 6.79
C ILE A 96 -18.20 16.04 7.66
N LYS A 97 -16.86 16.16 7.68
CA LYS A 97 -15.94 15.37 8.51
C LYS A 97 -16.20 15.48 10.00
N ALA A 98 -16.50 16.69 10.47
CA ALA A 98 -16.91 16.91 11.86
C ALA A 98 -18.26 16.25 12.19
N GLY A 99 -18.99 15.72 11.19
CA GLY A 99 -20.29 15.07 11.34
C GLY A 99 -21.40 16.06 11.65
N LYS A 100 -21.31 17.30 11.16
CA LYS A 100 -22.36 18.32 11.28
C LYS A 100 -23.49 18.08 10.27
N ILE A 101 -23.20 17.44 9.12
CA ILE A 101 -24.22 16.96 8.17
C ILE A 101 -25.28 16.08 8.86
N ALA A 102 -24.88 15.34 9.90
CA ALA A 102 -25.78 14.50 10.68
C ALA A 102 -26.86 15.28 11.44
N ASP A 103 -26.66 16.56 11.77
CA ASP A 103 -27.72 17.38 12.38
C ASP A 103 -28.86 17.74 11.40
N HIS A 104 -28.72 17.41 10.11
CA HIS A 104 -29.78 17.52 9.09
C HIS A 104 -30.48 16.19 8.78
N ILE A 105 -30.10 15.08 9.42
CA ILE A 105 -30.70 13.77 9.14
C ILE A 105 -32.19 13.73 9.51
N ASP A 106 -32.62 14.52 10.50
CA ASP A 106 -34.01 14.58 10.97
C ASP A 106 -34.99 15.13 9.90
N ASP A 107 -34.50 15.74 8.82
CA ASP A 107 -35.30 16.18 7.66
C ASP A 107 -35.68 15.02 6.71
N LEU A 108 -35.07 13.83 6.87
CA LEU A 108 -35.24 12.71 5.93
C LEU A 108 -36.65 12.06 6.01
N PRO A 109 -37.16 11.53 4.89
CA PRO A 109 -38.39 10.74 4.88
C PRO A 109 -38.30 9.49 5.75
N GLN A 110 -39.44 9.08 6.34
CA GLN A 110 -39.54 7.84 7.13
C GLN A 110 -39.03 6.61 6.37
N GLU A 111 -39.26 6.52 5.04
CA GLU A 111 -38.78 5.39 4.22
C GLU A 111 -37.23 5.30 4.20
N VAL A 112 -36.53 6.43 4.25
CA VAL A 112 -35.06 6.47 4.32
C VAL A 112 -34.61 6.05 5.71
N PHE A 113 -35.26 6.54 6.77
CA PHE A 113 -35.01 6.09 8.14
C PHE A 113 -35.27 4.59 8.34
N ASP A 114 -36.33 4.02 7.78
CA ASP A 114 -36.64 2.59 7.87
C ASP A 114 -35.51 1.73 7.25
N LYS A 115 -34.88 2.21 6.17
CA LYS A 115 -33.69 1.59 5.56
C LYS A 115 -32.45 1.77 6.44
N LEU A 116 -32.19 2.97 6.96
CA LEU A 116 -31.06 3.24 7.86
C LEU A 116 -31.14 2.42 9.16
N HIS A 117 -32.33 2.30 9.76
CA HIS A 117 -32.60 1.45 10.92
C HIS A 117 -32.27 -0.01 10.62
N ARG A 118 -32.64 -0.51 9.44
CA ARG A 118 -32.30 -1.85 8.98
C ARG A 118 -30.79 -2.04 8.80
N ALA A 119 -30.10 -1.10 8.15
CA ALA A 119 -28.64 -1.16 7.96
C ALA A 119 -27.91 -1.21 9.32
N LYS A 120 -28.30 -0.37 10.29
CA LYS A 120 -27.77 -0.41 11.66
C LYS A 120 -28.01 -1.75 12.34
N PHE A 121 -29.21 -2.32 12.20
CA PHE A 121 -29.53 -3.63 12.78
C PHE A 121 -28.67 -4.76 12.18
N GLU A 122 -28.46 -4.76 10.86
CA GLU A 122 -27.61 -5.75 10.18
C GLU A 122 -26.14 -5.65 10.62
N GLU A 123 -25.62 -4.43 10.81
CA GLU A 123 -24.27 -4.19 11.35
C GLU A 123 -24.15 -4.58 12.84
N ILE A 124 -25.15 -4.30 13.67
CA ILE A 124 -25.19 -4.74 15.08
C ILE A 124 -25.15 -6.28 15.17
N GLU A 125 -25.89 -6.99 14.32
CA GLU A 125 -25.85 -8.45 14.27
C GLU A 125 -24.51 -8.99 13.74
N ARG A 126 -23.79 -8.25 12.87
CA ARG A 126 -22.40 -8.57 12.48
C ARG A 126 -21.45 -8.43 13.67
N LEU A 127 -21.49 -7.29 14.35
CA LEU A 127 -20.66 -6.99 15.51
C LEU A 127 -20.90 -7.95 16.68
N ARG A 128 -22.16 -8.30 16.93
CA ARG A 128 -22.54 -9.29 17.94
C ARG A 128 -21.89 -10.66 17.71
N LYS A 129 -21.85 -11.13 16.45
CA LYS A 129 -21.19 -12.41 16.10
C LYS A 129 -19.67 -12.31 16.30
N GLN A 130 -19.06 -11.23 15.84
CA GLN A 130 -17.62 -10.97 16.03
C GLN A 130 -17.25 -10.96 17.53
N ILE A 131 -18.05 -10.31 18.37
CA ILE A 131 -17.87 -10.28 19.83
C ILE A 131 -18.07 -11.68 20.44
N GLU A 132 -19.08 -12.44 20.01
CA GLU A 132 -19.31 -13.81 20.50
C GLU A 132 -18.14 -14.76 20.14
N GLU A 133 -17.55 -14.60 18.96
CA GLU A 133 -16.35 -15.32 18.53
C GLU A 133 -15.12 -14.91 19.34
N GLN A 134 -14.92 -13.61 19.58
CA GLN A 134 -13.83 -13.11 20.43
C GLN A 134 -13.93 -13.65 21.87
N ILE A 135 -15.12 -13.62 22.48
CA ILE A 135 -15.35 -14.15 23.83
C ILE A 135 -15.03 -15.66 23.91
N LYS A 136 -15.32 -16.42 22.85
CA LYS A 136 -14.98 -17.85 22.76
C LYS A 136 -13.47 -18.08 22.62
N ALA A 137 -12.78 -17.24 21.84
CA ALA A 137 -11.34 -17.32 21.64
C ALA A 137 -10.56 -16.95 22.92
N ASP A 138 -10.93 -15.84 23.55
CA ASP A 138 -10.25 -15.31 24.75
C ASP A 138 -10.64 -16.04 26.04
N GLY A 139 -11.65 -16.92 26.00
CA GLY A 139 -12.15 -17.65 27.17
C GLY A 139 -12.91 -16.78 28.18
N GLY A 140 -13.32 -15.58 27.80
CA GLY A 140 -14.11 -14.66 28.62
C GLY A 140 -14.25 -13.26 28.01
N ALA A 141 -15.15 -12.46 28.56
CA ALA A 141 -15.50 -11.14 28.02
C ALA A 141 -14.59 -9.98 28.46
N HIS A 142 -13.31 -10.26 28.74
CA HIS A 142 -12.39 -9.27 29.34
C HIS A 142 -11.72 -8.33 28.33
N ASN A 143 -11.65 -8.70 27.05
CA ASN A 143 -11.06 -7.88 25.97
C ASN A 143 -12.09 -7.40 24.93
N VAL A 144 -13.40 -7.45 25.23
CA VAL A 144 -14.45 -7.05 24.29
C VAL A 144 -14.35 -5.55 24.02
N GLN A 145 -13.90 -5.19 22.81
CA GLN A 145 -13.85 -3.80 22.37
C GLN A 145 -15.23 -3.39 21.83
N MET A 146 -15.75 -2.28 22.34
CA MET A 146 -17.01 -1.70 21.87
C MET A 146 -16.80 -1.06 20.48
N PRO A 147 -17.82 -1.05 19.60
CA PRO A 147 -17.73 -0.37 18.31
C PRO A 147 -17.77 1.15 18.49
N ASP A 148 -16.79 1.86 17.93
CA ASP A 148 -16.70 3.32 18.00
C ASP A 148 -17.49 4.03 16.87
N HIS A 149 -17.83 3.31 15.79
CA HIS A 149 -18.53 3.84 14.59
C HIS A 149 -20.07 3.85 14.70
N LEU A 150 -20.63 3.54 15.88
CA LEU A 150 -22.06 3.42 16.13
C LEU A 150 -22.46 4.07 17.45
N ASP A 151 -23.73 4.49 17.55
CA ASP A 151 -24.29 4.80 18.85
C ASP A 151 -24.81 3.56 19.59
N VAL A 152 -23.99 3.13 20.54
CA VAL A 152 -24.23 2.02 21.47
C VAL A 152 -25.24 2.35 22.57
N GLN A 153 -25.64 3.62 22.74
CA GLN A 153 -26.68 4.00 23.70
C GLN A 153 -28.08 3.73 23.15
N GLU A 154 -28.32 4.01 21.86
CA GLU A 154 -29.61 3.82 21.18
C GLU A 154 -29.54 2.75 20.08
N LEU A 155 -29.22 1.50 20.44
CA LEU A 155 -29.02 0.39 19.49
C LEU A 155 -30.20 0.09 18.56
N GLU A 156 -31.45 0.34 18.98
CA GLU A 156 -32.65 -0.07 18.21
C GLU A 156 -32.94 0.79 16.97
N LYS A 157 -32.35 1.99 16.88
CA LYS A 157 -32.66 2.97 15.84
C LYS A 157 -31.42 3.70 15.37
N PHE A 158 -31.42 4.05 14.09
CA PHE A 158 -30.41 4.94 13.51
C PHE A 158 -30.76 6.39 13.87
N HIS A 159 -29.82 7.09 14.50
CA HIS A 159 -29.92 8.49 14.86
C HIS A 159 -28.73 9.30 14.32
N LYS A 160 -28.77 10.63 14.43
CA LYS A 160 -27.68 11.50 13.98
C LYS A 160 -26.32 11.17 14.60
N GLU A 161 -26.31 10.62 15.81
CA GLU A 161 -25.06 10.24 16.47
C GLU A 161 -24.41 9.00 15.83
N ASP A 162 -25.19 8.11 15.19
CA ASP A 162 -24.63 7.02 14.38
C ASP A 162 -23.90 7.58 13.15
N LEU A 163 -24.53 8.47 12.39
CA LEU A 163 -23.91 9.05 11.19
C LEU A 163 -22.67 9.88 11.57
N ARG A 164 -22.74 10.67 12.65
CA ARG A 164 -21.60 11.44 13.15
C ARG A 164 -20.42 10.54 13.53
N LYS A 165 -20.67 9.51 14.34
CA LYS A 165 -19.63 8.55 14.75
C LYS A 165 -19.07 7.78 13.57
N LEU A 166 -19.91 7.34 12.64
CA LEU A 166 -19.50 6.65 11.43
C LEU A 166 -18.54 7.49 10.58
N ILE A 167 -18.86 8.77 10.32
CA ILE A 167 -17.98 9.67 9.57
C ILE A 167 -16.68 9.94 10.33
N GLN A 168 -16.76 10.37 11.59
CA GLN A 168 -15.58 10.71 12.40
C GLN A 168 -14.64 9.50 12.58
N LYS A 169 -15.20 8.30 12.78
CA LYS A 169 -14.44 7.06 12.91
C LYS A 169 -13.79 6.64 11.58
N THR A 170 -14.49 6.83 10.45
CA THR A 170 -13.91 6.60 9.11
C THR A 170 -12.68 7.48 8.91
N VAL A 171 -12.80 8.80 9.10
CA VAL A 171 -11.67 9.74 8.94
C VAL A 171 -10.51 9.41 9.89
N ALA A 172 -10.80 9.07 11.14
CA ALA A 172 -9.79 8.68 12.12
C ALA A 172 -9.07 7.37 11.75
N ASP A 173 -9.80 6.39 11.21
CA ASP A 173 -9.22 5.12 10.77
C ASP A 173 -8.42 5.27 9.46
N MET A 174 -8.84 6.12 8.52
CA MET A 174 -8.05 6.46 7.31
C MET A 174 -6.68 7.03 7.69
N ASN A 175 -6.66 8.08 8.53
CA ASN A 175 -5.41 8.69 9.00
C ASN A 175 -4.52 7.69 9.73
N LYS A 176 -5.12 6.79 10.53
CA LYS A 176 -4.38 5.73 11.21
C LYS A 176 -3.80 4.71 10.23
N MET A 177 -4.49 4.38 9.14
CA MET A 177 -3.95 3.50 8.09
C MET A 177 -2.79 4.17 7.35
N ASP A 178 -2.85 5.48 7.08
CA ASP A 178 -1.73 6.25 6.52
C ASP A 178 -0.50 6.26 7.45
N ASP A 179 -0.70 6.50 8.76
CA ASP A 179 0.38 6.45 9.75
C ASP A 179 0.98 5.04 9.89
N GLN A 180 0.14 4.00 9.91
CA GLN A 180 0.60 2.61 10.00
C GLN A 180 1.37 2.20 8.74
N ARG A 181 0.90 2.59 7.55
CA ARG A 181 1.59 2.34 6.27
C ARG A 181 3.02 2.88 6.28
N LYS A 182 3.22 4.12 6.74
CA LYS A 182 4.55 4.75 6.82
C LYS A 182 5.49 3.98 7.75
N GLU A 183 5.00 3.56 8.91
CA GLU A 183 5.80 2.77 9.83
C GLU A 183 6.09 1.38 9.23
N ASP A 184 5.10 0.71 8.63
CA ASP A 184 5.28 -0.58 7.96
C ASP A 184 6.29 -0.50 6.79
N PHE A 185 6.28 0.60 6.02
CA PHE A 185 7.27 0.86 4.97
C PHE A 185 8.66 1.11 5.54
N LYS A 186 8.78 1.94 6.59
CA LYS A 186 10.06 2.18 7.28
C LYS A 186 10.64 0.88 7.87
N GLN A 187 9.80 0.03 8.48
CA GLN A 187 10.18 -1.29 8.97
C GLN A 187 10.57 -2.23 7.83
N TYR A 188 9.90 -2.16 6.68
CA TYR A 188 10.27 -2.92 5.48
C TYR A 188 11.66 -2.53 4.96
N GLU A 189 11.93 -1.23 4.83
CA GLU A 189 13.22 -0.70 4.37
C GLU A 189 14.36 -1.00 5.35
N MET A 190 14.16 -0.83 6.66
CA MET A 190 15.15 -1.26 7.66
C MET A 190 15.40 -2.77 7.64
N LYS A 191 14.37 -3.57 7.34
CA LYS A 191 14.50 -5.03 7.22
C LYS A 191 15.30 -5.44 5.98
N LYS A 192 15.01 -4.83 4.82
CA LYS A 192 15.73 -5.00 3.55
C LYS A 192 17.22 -4.70 3.74
N GLN A 193 17.54 -3.56 4.34
CA GLN A 193 18.91 -3.17 4.69
C GLN A 193 19.58 -4.17 5.66
N ALA A 194 18.92 -4.54 6.77
CA ALA A 194 19.48 -5.48 7.74
C ALA A 194 19.73 -6.89 7.15
N GLU A 195 18.86 -7.37 6.26
CA GLU A 195 19.08 -8.64 5.55
C GLU A 195 20.29 -8.57 4.62
N GLU A 196 20.53 -7.42 3.96
CA GLU A 196 21.73 -7.19 3.17
C GLU A 196 22.99 -7.07 4.04
N ASP A 197 23.00 -6.26 5.09
CA ASP A 197 24.17 -6.05 5.94
C ASP A 197 24.60 -7.35 6.63
N HIS A 198 23.64 -8.19 7.06
CA HIS A 198 23.94 -9.53 7.56
C HIS A 198 24.57 -10.43 6.47
N LYS A 199 24.01 -10.42 5.26
CA LYS A 199 24.53 -11.18 4.12
C LYS A 199 25.95 -10.72 3.73
N LEU A 200 26.20 -9.41 3.72
CA LEU A 200 27.53 -8.84 3.50
C LEU A 200 28.49 -9.21 4.65
N ALA A 201 28.04 -9.27 5.91
CA ALA A 201 28.87 -9.70 7.03
C ALA A 201 29.31 -11.17 6.92
N GLN A 202 28.49 -12.04 6.35
CA GLN A 202 28.81 -13.46 6.10
C GLN A 202 29.78 -13.70 4.93
N MET A 203 29.92 -12.77 3.98
CA MET A 203 30.78 -12.91 2.80
C MET A 203 32.28 -12.77 3.10
N SER A 204 33.13 -13.34 2.24
CA SER A 204 34.56 -13.02 2.26
C SER A 204 34.82 -11.56 1.84
N PRO A 205 35.99 -10.97 2.13
CA PRO A 205 36.29 -9.59 1.76
C PRO A 205 36.19 -9.30 0.26
N GLU A 206 36.57 -10.24 -0.60
CA GLU A 206 36.51 -10.07 -2.07
C GLU A 206 35.06 -10.17 -2.59
N GLU A 207 34.26 -11.09 -2.04
CA GLU A 207 32.84 -11.23 -2.37
C GLU A 207 32.02 -10.03 -1.89
N ARG A 208 32.32 -9.52 -0.69
CA ARG A 208 31.68 -8.32 -0.12
C ARG A 208 31.91 -7.10 -0.99
N GLU A 209 33.15 -6.87 -1.44
CA GLU A 209 33.48 -5.74 -2.32
C GLU A 209 32.78 -5.85 -3.67
N LYS A 210 32.71 -7.06 -4.24
CA LYS A 210 31.96 -7.33 -5.47
C LYS A 210 30.46 -7.07 -5.29
N ALA A 211 29.86 -7.55 -4.19
CA ALA A 211 28.44 -7.36 -3.89
C ALA A 211 28.10 -5.87 -3.68
N LYS A 212 28.91 -5.13 -2.92
CA LYS A 212 28.74 -3.68 -2.74
C LYS A 212 28.79 -2.93 -4.05
N ARG A 213 29.73 -3.25 -4.93
CA ARG A 213 29.80 -2.62 -6.26
C ARG A 213 28.59 -2.98 -7.13
N GLU A 214 28.09 -4.22 -7.05
CA GLU A 214 26.89 -4.65 -7.76
C GLU A 214 25.63 -3.94 -7.24
N HIS A 215 25.53 -3.69 -5.93
CA HIS A 215 24.48 -2.84 -5.32
C HIS A 215 24.58 -1.39 -5.79
N GLU A 216 25.76 -0.77 -5.66
CA GLU A 216 25.99 0.60 -6.13
C GLU A 216 25.73 0.76 -7.64
N GLU A 217 26.00 -0.26 -8.46
CA GLU A 217 25.68 -0.28 -9.89
C GLU A 217 24.17 -0.47 -10.13
N ALA A 218 23.44 -1.16 -9.25
CA ALA A 218 21.98 -1.28 -9.31
C ALA A 218 21.29 0.02 -8.91
N GLU A 219 21.67 0.62 -7.78
CA GLU A 219 21.21 1.96 -7.37
C GLU A 219 21.43 2.98 -8.48
N LYS A 220 22.61 2.97 -9.13
CA LYS A 220 22.89 3.89 -10.25
C LYS A 220 22.03 3.63 -11.49
N ARG A 221 21.58 2.39 -11.74
CA ARG A 221 20.63 2.09 -12.83
C ARG A 221 19.22 2.54 -12.47
N HIS A 222 18.78 2.26 -11.25
CA HIS A 222 17.47 2.67 -10.74
C HIS A 222 17.32 4.20 -10.76
N ASN A 223 18.36 4.94 -10.34
CA ASN A 223 18.39 6.40 -10.35
C ASN A 223 18.72 7.04 -11.73
N ASP A 224 18.89 6.28 -12.81
CA ASP A 224 19.17 6.80 -14.18
C ASP A 224 17.86 6.99 -14.97
N HIS A 225 16.96 7.80 -14.43
CA HIS A 225 15.66 8.14 -15.02
C HIS A 225 15.55 9.63 -15.38
N GLU A 226 14.49 9.99 -16.12
CA GLU A 226 14.13 11.41 -16.28
C GLU A 226 13.76 12.00 -14.91
N LYS A 227 14.25 13.22 -14.63
CA LYS A 227 13.99 13.89 -13.35
C LYS A 227 12.50 14.03 -13.11
N LEU A 228 12.05 13.48 -11.99
CA LEU A 228 10.63 13.53 -11.65
C LEU A 228 10.17 14.97 -11.41
N LYS A 229 9.05 15.32 -12.03
CA LYS A 229 8.39 16.60 -11.84
C LYS A 229 7.77 16.68 -10.45
N HIS A 230 7.63 17.91 -9.97
CA HIS A 230 7.05 18.15 -8.67
C HIS A 230 5.54 17.78 -8.68
N PRO A 231 5.05 16.95 -7.76
CA PRO A 231 3.64 16.54 -7.71
C PRO A 231 2.70 17.73 -7.61
N GLY A 232 1.64 17.76 -8.42
CA GLY A 232 0.69 18.88 -8.47
C GLY A 232 1.22 20.16 -9.13
N SER A 233 2.48 20.16 -9.63
CA SER A 233 3.00 21.31 -10.36
C SER A 233 2.38 21.43 -11.75
N LYS A 234 2.27 22.67 -12.23
CA LYS A 234 1.76 22.97 -13.58
C LYS A 234 2.45 22.15 -14.67
N ASP A 235 3.76 21.94 -14.59
CA ASP A 235 4.52 21.19 -15.60
C ASP A 235 4.19 19.67 -15.59
N GLN A 236 3.79 19.11 -14.45
CA GLN A 236 3.31 17.73 -14.31
C GLN A 236 1.86 17.60 -14.82
N LEU A 237 0.97 18.50 -14.38
CA LEU A 237 -0.43 18.51 -14.83
C LEU A 237 -0.56 18.77 -16.35
N GLN A 238 0.32 19.59 -16.93
CA GLN A 238 0.39 19.80 -18.39
C GLN A 238 0.92 18.59 -19.16
N GLU A 239 1.62 17.66 -18.51
CA GLU A 239 2.07 16.42 -19.14
C GLU A 239 0.96 15.37 -19.12
N VAL A 240 0.24 15.23 -18.00
CA VAL A 240 -0.98 14.38 -17.94
C VAL A 240 -2.00 14.84 -19.01
N TRP A 241 -2.19 16.14 -19.18
CA TRP A 241 -3.04 16.70 -20.24
C TRP A 241 -2.58 16.38 -21.67
N GLU A 242 -1.27 16.33 -21.91
CA GLU A 242 -0.71 16.08 -23.24
C GLU A 242 -0.65 14.58 -23.56
N GLU A 243 -0.17 13.76 -22.62
CA GLU A 243 0.12 12.34 -22.81
C GLU A 243 -1.05 11.43 -22.40
N THR A 244 -1.76 11.73 -21.31
CA THR A 244 -2.88 10.89 -20.81
C THR A 244 -4.23 11.31 -21.41
N ASP A 245 -4.54 12.61 -21.43
CA ASP A 245 -5.80 13.11 -22.00
C ASP A 245 -5.76 13.23 -23.53
N HIS A 246 -4.55 13.20 -24.13
CA HIS A 246 -4.28 13.42 -25.54
C HIS A 246 -4.77 14.80 -26.06
N LEU A 247 -4.65 15.84 -25.24
CA LEU A 247 -5.10 17.21 -25.55
C LEU A 247 -3.91 18.13 -25.86
N GLU A 248 -4.15 19.16 -26.69
CA GLU A 248 -3.10 20.08 -27.12
C GLU A 248 -2.57 20.91 -25.92
N LYS A 249 -1.25 20.89 -25.72
CA LYS A 249 -0.55 21.54 -24.58
C LYS A 249 -0.84 23.03 -24.42
N ASP A 250 -1.02 23.75 -25.52
CA ASP A 250 -1.33 25.19 -25.52
C ASP A 250 -2.81 25.49 -25.20
N GLN A 251 -3.67 24.47 -25.18
CA GLN A 251 -5.06 24.56 -24.75
C GLN A 251 -5.27 24.21 -23.27
N TYR A 252 -4.21 23.96 -22.50
CA TYR A 252 -4.31 23.63 -21.07
C TYR A 252 -5.13 24.68 -20.30
N ASP A 253 -6.28 24.26 -19.78
CA ASP A 253 -7.15 25.05 -18.91
C ASP A 253 -7.38 24.28 -17.60
N PRO A 254 -7.00 24.83 -16.43
CA PRO A 254 -7.07 24.11 -15.17
C PRO A 254 -8.50 23.70 -14.80
N LYS A 255 -9.53 24.47 -15.19
CA LYS A 255 -10.94 24.10 -14.89
C LYS A 255 -11.37 22.87 -15.68
N THR A 256 -10.97 22.80 -16.94
CA THR A 256 -11.23 21.64 -17.81
C THR A 256 -10.42 20.44 -17.35
N PHE A 257 -9.15 20.62 -16.97
CA PHE A 257 -8.31 19.57 -16.38
C PHE A 257 -8.94 18.98 -15.12
N PHE A 258 -9.41 19.84 -14.20
CA PHE A 258 -10.09 19.42 -12.96
C PHE A 258 -11.33 18.58 -13.27
N ALA A 259 -12.24 19.11 -14.10
CA ALA A 259 -13.49 18.45 -14.45
C ALA A 259 -13.34 17.19 -15.33
N LEU A 260 -12.13 16.90 -15.82
CA LEU A 260 -11.81 15.68 -16.58
C LEU A 260 -11.34 14.53 -15.65
N HIS A 261 -10.69 14.88 -14.53
CA HIS A 261 -10.18 13.95 -13.53
C HIS A 261 -11.05 13.83 -12.26
N ASP A 262 -12.10 14.64 -12.15
CA ASP A 262 -13.28 14.41 -11.29
C ASP A 262 -14.04 13.20 -11.89
N LEU A 263 -13.64 11.99 -11.47
CA LEU A 263 -14.04 10.73 -12.11
C LEU A 263 -15.47 10.32 -11.72
N ASN A 264 -15.89 10.68 -10.50
CA ASN A 264 -17.24 10.41 -10.01
C ASN A 264 -18.24 11.56 -10.26
N GLY A 265 -17.76 12.76 -10.61
CA GLY A 265 -18.59 13.95 -10.90
C GLY A 265 -19.15 14.62 -9.63
N ASP A 266 -18.50 14.49 -8.48
CA ASP A 266 -18.94 15.10 -7.23
C ASP A 266 -18.51 16.57 -7.06
N GLY A 267 -17.48 17.01 -7.79
CA GLY A 267 -16.93 18.37 -7.78
C GLY A 267 -15.61 18.52 -7.01
N PHE A 268 -15.04 17.42 -6.53
CA PHE A 268 -13.82 17.36 -5.73
C PHE A 268 -12.84 16.36 -6.35
N TRP A 269 -11.58 16.38 -5.91
CA TRP A 269 -10.63 15.29 -6.14
C TRP A 269 -10.30 14.62 -4.82
N ASN A 270 -10.55 13.32 -4.73
CA ASN A 270 -10.18 12.51 -3.58
C ASN A 270 -8.77 11.88 -3.75
N ASP A 271 -8.32 11.15 -2.72
CA ASP A 271 -7.02 10.46 -2.69
C ASP A 271 -6.71 9.66 -3.99
N PHE A 272 -7.69 8.94 -4.54
CA PHE A 272 -7.50 8.06 -5.70
C PHE A 272 -7.40 8.84 -7.01
N GLU A 273 -8.20 9.90 -7.15
CA GLU A 273 -8.20 10.76 -8.33
C GLU A 273 -6.86 11.48 -8.43
N LEU A 274 -6.30 11.95 -7.30
CA LEU A 274 -4.93 12.44 -7.24
C LEU A 274 -3.88 11.38 -7.57
N GLU A 275 -3.99 10.18 -6.99
CA GLU A 275 -3.05 9.08 -7.29
C GLU A 275 -3.04 8.71 -8.78
N SER A 276 -4.18 8.85 -9.49
CA SER A 276 -4.24 8.64 -10.93
C SER A 276 -3.34 9.60 -11.72
N LEU A 277 -3.19 10.85 -11.27
CA LEU A 277 -2.33 11.87 -11.90
C LEU A 277 -0.83 11.54 -11.80
N PHE A 278 -0.43 10.73 -10.82
CA PHE A 278 0.98 10.41 -10.56
C PHE A 278 1.47 9.16 -11.31
N GLN A 279 0.56 8.37 -11.92
CA GLN A 279 0.93 7.12 -12.59
C GLN A 279 1.97 7.34 -13.69
N LEU A 280 1.75 8.33 -14.56
CA LEU A 280 2.67 8.73 -15.63
C LEU A 280 4.05 9.17 -15.11
N GLU A 281 4.11 9.78 -13.93
CA GLU A 281 5.37 10.22 -13.32
C GLU A 281 6.14 9.04 -12.71
N LEU A 282 5.44 8.12 -12.05
CA LEU A 282 6.03 6.93 -11.43
C LEU A 282 6.51 5.91 -12.48
N GLU A 283 5.86 5.81 -13.63
CA GLU A 283 6.26 4.94 -14.75
C GLU A 283 7.62 5.33 -15.38
N LYS A 284 8.10 6.56 -15.15
CA LYS A 284 9.44 7.01 -15.58
C LYS A 284 10.57 6.39 -14.74
N MET A 285 10.27 5.98 -13.50
CA MET A 285 11.25 5.49 -12.52
C MET A 285 11.07 4.01 -12.18
N TYR A 286 9.84 3.51 -12.09
CA TYR A 286 9.56 2.15 -11.59
C TYR A 286 8.90 1.28 -12.67
N ASN A 287 9.53 0.14 -12.98
CA ASN A 287 9.05 -0.84 -13.95
C ASN A 287 8.92 -2.24 -13.30
N GLU A 288 7.70 -2.82 -13.33
CA GLU A 288 7.42 -4.15 -12.74
C GLU A 288 8.30 -5.29 -13.27
N THR A 289 8.90 -5.13 -14.46
CA THR A 289 9.77 -6.14 -15.09
C THR A 289 11.25 -5.98 -14.74
N ASN A 290 11.64 -4.87 -14.12
CA ASN A 290 13.02 -4.58 -13.74
C ASN A 290 13.31 -5.13 -12.33
N PRO A 291 14.27 -6.06 -12.15
CA PRO A 291 14.59 -6.61 -10.83
C PRO A 291 15.28 -5.61 -9.89
N ASP A 292 15.74 -4.46 -10.40
CA ASP A 292 16.32 -3.38 -9.59
C ASP A 292 15.22 -2.48 -8.97
N ASP A 293 13.96 -2.57 -9.42
CA ASP A 293 12.88 -1.66 -9.01
C ASP A 293 11.96 -2.30 -7.95
N ASP A 294 11.72 -1.58 -6.86
CA ASP A 294 10.88 -2.06 -5.76
C ASP A 294 9.42 -1.57 -5.88
N MET A 295 8.49 -2.49 -6.12
CA MET A 295 7.07 -2.14 -6.30
C MET A 295 6.39 -1.65 -5.00
N LYS A 296 6.96 -1.89 -3.82
CA LYS A 296 6.49 -1.24 -2.59
C LYS A 296 6.99 0.18 -2.48
N GLU A 297 8.21 0.44 -2.93
CA GLU A 297 8.78 1.77 -3.00
C GLU A 297 7.98 2.64 -3.99
N ARG A 298 7.65 2.11 -5.18
CA ARG A 298 6.72 2.74 -6.13
C ARG A 298 5.40 3.15 -5.48
N ALA A 299 4.81 2.24 -4.68
CA ALA A 299 3.55 2.50 -4.00
C ALA A 299 3.69 3.56 -2.90
N GLU A 300 4.74 3.50 -2.08
CA GLU A 300 5.00 4.52 -1.07
C GLU A 300 5.30 5.89 -1.68
N GLU A 301 6.04 5.94 -2.79
CA GLU A 301 6.31 7.18 -3.52
C GLU A 301 5.00 7.82 -4.03
N MET A 302 4.09 7.02 -4.58
CA MET A 302 2.74 7.48 -4.95
C MET A 302 1.99 8.14 -3.76
N TYR A 303 2.05 7.52 -2.58
CA TYR A 303 1.43 8.07 -1.37
C TYR A 303 2.17 9.31 -0.85
N ARG A 304 3.51 9.39 -0.98
CA ARG A 304 4.29 10.59 -0.67
C ARG A 304 3.90 11.77 -1.59
N MET A 305 3.73 11.51 -2.88
CA MET A 305 3.28 12.51 -3.86
C MET A 305 1.88 13.01 -3.49
N ARG A 306 0.93 12.11 -3.21
CA ARG A 306 -0.43 12.45 -2.74
C ARG A 306 -0.43 13.30 -1.48
N GLU A 307 0.28 12.87 -0.44
CA GLU A 307 0.36 13.62 0.83
C GLU A 307 0.99 15.00 0.67
N HIS A 308 1.97 15.12 -0.23
CA HIS A 308 2.56 16.41 -0.57
C HIS A 308 1.52 17.34 -1.22
N VAL A 309 0.82 16.86 -2.26
CA VAL A 309 -0.22 17.64 -2.96
C VAL A 309 -1.37 18.02 -2.01
N MET A 310 -1.88 17.09 -1.20
CA MET A 310 -2.88 17.39 -0.17
C MET A 310 -2.36 18.48 0.78
N LYS A 311 -1.15 18.36 1.31
CA LYS A 311 -0.58 19.37 2.23
C LYS A 311 -0.37 20.74 1.58
N GLN A 312 -0.21 20.81 0.26
CA GLN A 312 -0.07 22.07 -0.48
C GLN A 312 -1.42 22.71 -0.80
N ILE A 313 -2.38 21.92 -1.29
CA ILE A 313 -3.61 22.41 -1.95
C ILE A 313 -4.85 22.28 -1.04
N ASP A 314 -4.98 21.21 -0.26
CA ASP A 314 -6.06 21.02 0.72
C ASP A 314 -5.79 21.92 1.95
N VAL A 315 -6.30 23.14 1.89
CA VAL A 315 -6.08 24.19 2.90
C VAL A 315 -6.90 23.91 4.17
N ASN A 316 -8.06 23.26 4.02
CA ASN A 316 -9.02 23.06 5.09
C ASN A 316 -8.86 21.70 5.81
N GLN A 317 -8.05 20.81 5.24
CA GLN A 317 -7.69 19.46 5.69
C GLN A 317 -8.84 18.43 5.56
N ASP A 318 -9.70 18.58 4.56
CA ASP A 318 -10.79 17.65 4.24
C ASP A 318 -10.38 16.42 3.41
N ARG A 319 -9.08 16.24 3.13
CA ARG A 319 -8.53 15.10 2.35
C ARG A 319 -9.25 14.95 0.99
N MET A 320 -9.76 16.06 0.49
CA MET A 320 -10.29 16.25 -0.85
C MET A 320 -9.71 17.59 -1.35
N ILE A 321 -9.81 17.84 -2.65
CA ILE A 321 -9.40 19.11 -3.23
C ILE A 321 -10.59 19.67 -3.98
N SER A 322 -11.14 20.77 -3.49
CA SER A 322 -12.17 21.49 -4.21
C SER A 322 -11.60 22.19 -5.45
N MET A 323 -12.43 22.37 -6.48
CA MET A 323 -12.12 23.22 -7.63
C MET A 323 -11.57 24.61 -7.22
N GLN A 324 -12.04 25.18 -6.10
CA GLN A 324 -11.59 26.50 -5.66
C GLN A 324 -10.16 26.47 -5.07
N GLU A 325 -9.81 25.44 -4.32
CA GLU A 325 -8.45 25.23 -3.80
C GLU A 325 -7.47 24.95 -4.94
N PHE A 326 -7.83 24.04 -5.85
CA PHE A 326 -7.04 23.74 -7.04
C PHE A 326 -6.75 24.99 -7.89
N LEU A 327 -7.76 25.83 -8.15
CA LEU A 327 -7.58 27.07 -8.92
C LEU A 327 -6.76 28.12 -8.16
N ASN A 328 -6.90 28.21 -6.82
CA ASN A 328 -6.10 29.11 -6.00
C ASN A 328 -4.61 28.73 -6.06
N ASP A 329 -4.30 27.43 -6.00
CA ASP A 329 -2.93 26.93 -6.13
C ASP A 329 -2.39 27.15 -7.55
N ALA A 330 -3.16 26.83 -8.59
CA ALA A 330 -2.78 27.08 -9.98
C ALA A 330 -2.50 28.58 -10.26
N ASP A 331 -3.32 29.49 -9.73
CA ASP A 331 -3.07 30.94 -9.82
C ASP A 331 -1.82 31.35 -9.02
N SER A 332 -1.58 30.73 -7.86
CA SER A 332 -0.36 30.94 -7.05
C SER A 332 0.91 30.51 -7.80
N GLN A 333 0.91 29.32 -8.40
CA GLN A 333 2.00 28.81 -9.24
C GLN A 333 2.22 29.69 -10.48
N ASN A 334 1.16 30.22 -11.10
CA ASN A 334 1.30 31.16 -12.22
C ASN A 334 1.89 32.52 -11.79
N ALA A 335 1.56 33.00 -10.58
CA ALA A 335 2.06 34.27 -10.04
C ALA A 335 3.51 34.17 -9.52
N ASN A 336 3.85 33.03 -8.90
CA ASN A 336 5.18 32.71 -8.41
C ASN A 336 5.59 31.32 -8.91
N PRO A 337 6.10 31.19 -10.15
CA PRO A 337 6.55 29.92 -10.67
C PRO A 337 7.62 29.31 -9.74
N PRO A 338 7.48 28.02 -9.33
CA PRO A 338 8.52 27.35 -8.58
C PRO A 338 9.83 27.38 -9.38
N LYS A 339 10.97 27.36 -8.68
CA LYS A 339 12.24 27.34 -9.40
C LYS A 339 12.38 26.01 -10.12
N GLN A 340 12.88 26.05 -11.34
CA GLN A 340 13.15 24.89 -12.19
C GLN A 340 14.17 23.88 -11.61
N GLU A 341 14.65 24.12 -10.39
CA GLU A 341 15.54 23.27 -9.60
C GLU A 341 14.76 22.40 -8.57
N GLU A 342 13.46 22.65 -8.34
CA GLU A 342 12.58 21.95 -7.39
C GLU A 342 11.99 20.65 -7.95
N ALA A 343 12.83 19.85 -8.62
CA ALA A 343 12.49 18.47 -9.01
C ALA A 343 12.15 17.63 -7.77
N TRP A 344 11.33 16.59 -7.95
CA TRP A 344 10.92 15.73 -6.83
C TRP A 344 12.08 14.84 -6.36
N GLU A 345 12.30 14.79 -5.05
CA GLU A 345 13.27 13.91 -4.39
C GLU A 345 12.59 12.57 -4.07
N ASP A 346 12.88 11.53 -4.84
CA ASP A 346 12.41 10.15 -4.65
C ASP A 346 12.94 9.48 -3.36
N LEU A 347 12.50 8.24 -3.11
CA LEU A 347 12.87 7.41 -1.96
C LEU A 347 14.32 6.91 -2.04
N GLY A 348 14.83 6.59 -3.24
CA GLY A 348 16.22 6.23 -3.48
C GLY A 348 17.22 7.31 -3.06
N GLN A 349 16.87 8.58 -3.23
CA GLN A 349 17.66 9.73 -2.75
C GLN A 349 17.47 10.01 -1.24
N LYS A 350 16.40 9.51 -0.61
CA LYS A 350 15.96 9.94 0.72
C LYS A 350 15.55 8.79 1.63
N LYS A 351 16.51 8.35 2.45
CA LYS A 351 16.28 7.38 3.55
C LYS A 351 15.07 7.77 4.42
N VAL A 352 14.18 6.80 4.65
CA VAL A 352 13.00 6.93 5.53
C VAL A 352 13.29 6.66 7.01
N TYR A 353 14.49 6.19 7.34
CA TYR A 353 14.96 5.88 8.69
C TYR A 353 16.31 6.54 8.98
N THR A 354 16.60 6.74 10.27
CA THR A 354 17.93 7.18 10.75
C THR A 354 18.88 6.01 10.95
N ASP A 355 20.19 6.25 10.89
CA ASP A 355 21.20 5.21 11.13
C ASP A 355 21.10 4.64 12.57
N GLU A 356 20.65 5.45 13.55
CA GLU A 356 20.34 4.99 14.92
C GLU A 356 19.09 4.08 15.00
N GLU A 357 18.05 4.35 14.20
CA GLU A 357 16.89 3.46 14.09
C GLU A 357 17.28 2.12 13.46
N LEU A 358 18.07 2.14 12.38
CA LEU A 358 18.58 0.94 11.73
C LEU A 358 19.41 0.08 12.70
N GLN A 359 20.39 0.66 13.39
CA GLN A 359 21.22 -0.09 14.35
C GLN A 359 20.39 -0.73 15.48
N LYS A 360 19.33 -0.04 15.94
CA LYS A 360 18.40 -0.61 16.93
C LYS A 360 17.58 -1.75 16.34
N PHE A 361 17.05 -1.56 15.12
CA PHE A 361 16.28 -2.58 14.40
C PHE A 361 17.12 -3.82 14.15
N GLU A 362 18.34 -3.68 13.60
CA GLU A 362 19.30 -4.76 13.37
C GLU A 362 19.50 -5.63 14.61
N LYS A 363 19.73 -5.00 15.77
CA LYS A 363 19.93 -5.70 17.05
C LYS A 363 18.70 -6.48 17.49
N GLU A 364 17.51 -5.91 17.34
CA GLU A 364 16.24 -6.57 17.67
C GLU A 364 15.94 -7.71 16.66
N TYR A 365 16.26 -7.50 15.38
CA TYR A 365 16.04 -8.45 14.28
C TYR A 365 16.99 -9.65 14.36
N ALA A 366 18.29 -9.46 14.59
CA ALA A 366 19.24 -10.57 14.77
C ALA A 366 18.92 -11.41 16.02
N ALA A 367 18.40 -10.78 17.09
CA ALA A 367 17.89 -11.51 18.25
C ALA A 367 16.63 -12.33 17.94
N GLN A 368 15.73 -11.81 17.08
CA GLN A 368 14.53 -12.52 16.61
C GLN A 368 14.86 -13.68 15.67
N GLN A 369 15.79 -13.49 14.73
CA GLN A 369 16.22 -14.51 13.76
C GLN A 369 17.23 -15.53 14.35
N GLY A 370 17.78 -15.25 15.53
CA GLY A 370 18.78 -16.10 16.17
C GLY A 370 20.18 -16.03 15.54
N TRP A 371 20.50 -14.93 14.85
CA TRP A 371 21.79 -14.73 14.16
C TRP A 371 22.96 -14.37 15.10
N GLY A 372 22.68 -14.08 16.38
CA GLY A 372 23.67 -13.74 17.39
C GLY A 372 23.89 -12.23 17.55
N GLU A 373 24.54 -11.82 18.65
CA GLU A 373 24.79 -10.39 18.96
C GLU A 373 25.77 -9.71 17.97
N HIS A 374 26.49 -10.51 17.18
CA HIS A 374 27.55 -10.07 16.29
C HIS A 374 27.20 -10.26 14.80
N ALA A 375 25.92 -10.52 14.49
CA ALA A 375 25.43 -10.87 13.15
C ALA A 375 25.86 -9.93 12.01
N TYR A 376 26.12 -8.65 12.31
CA TYR A 376 26.52 -7.61 11.36
C TYR A 376 28.02 -7.26 11.40
N ASP A 377 28.76 -7.76 12.40
CA ASP A 377 30.21 -7.57 12.49
C ASP A 377 30.94 -8.63 11.66
N SER A 378 31.34 -8.22 10.46
CA SER A 378 32.11 -9.01 9.49
C SER A 378 33.38 -9.69 10.07
N GLN A 379 34.03 -9.11 11.07
CA GLN A 379 35.25 -9.67 11.68
C GLN A 379 34.89 -10.76 12.71
N GLN A 380 33.82 -10.54 13.46
CA GLN A 380 33.37 -11.46 14.50
C GLN A 380 32.66 -12.68 13.90
N VAL A 381 31.77 -12.49 12.92
CA VAL A 381 31.12 -13.58 12.15
C VAL A 381 32.16 -14.53 11.54
N ALA A 382 33.20 -13.99 10.90
CA ALA A 382 34.29 -14.80 10.34
C ALA A 382 35.05 -15.60 11.43
N SER A 383 35.19 -15.03 12.63
CA SER A 383 35.88 -15.71 13.76
C SER A 383 35.05 -16.85 14.36
N GLU A 384 33.72 -16.72 14.39
CA GLU A 384 32.79 -17.75 14.87
C GLU A 384 32.64 -18.90 13.86
N GLN A 385 32.51 -18.59 12.56
CA GLN A 385 32.47 -19.58 11.49
C GLN A 385 33.74 -20.47 11.45
N LEU A 386 34.90 -19.93 11.83
CA LEU A 386 36.17 -20.67 11.92
C LEU A 386 36.30 -21.54 13.17
N HIS A 387 35.43 -21.41 14.18
CA HIS A 387 35.49 -22.18 15.43
C HIS A 387 34.17 -22.88 15.86
N PRO A 388 33.53 -23.74 15.03
CA PRO A 388 32.29 -24.43 15.43
C PRO A 388 32.42 -25.41 16.61
N GLN A 389 33.64 -25.69 17.09
CA GLN A 389 33.95 -26.92 17.84
C GLN A 389 34.37 -26.72 19.30
N ALA A 390 34.27 -25.50 19.85
CA ALA A 390 34.59 -25.21 21.25
C ALA A 390 33.45 -25.50 22.25
N ALA A 391 32.20 -25.62 21.78
CA ALA A 391 31.01 -25.72 22.64
C ALA A 391 30.72 -27.11 23.26
N GLN A 392 31.58 -28.12 23.03
CA GLN A 392 31.50 -29.42 23.69
C GLN A 392 32.79 -29.78 24.45
N GLN A 393 33.06 -29.07 25.55
CA GLN A 393 33.87 -29.61 26.64
C GLN A 393 33.12 -29.47 27.98
N PRO A 394 32.93 -30.57 28.74
CA PRO A 394 32.40 -30.48 30.09
C PRO A 394 33.44 -29.79 31.00
N PRO A 395 33.02 -28.97 31.99
CA PRO A 395 33.93 -28.21 32.82
C PRO A 395 34.79 -29.14 33.70
N GLN A 396 36.07 -29.28 33.36
CA GLN A 396 37.05 -29.96 34.20
C GLN A 396 37.34 -29.10 35.43
N GLN A 397 36.95 -29.59 36.61
CA GLN A 397 37.28 -28.94 37.89
C GLN A 397 38.79 -28.97 38.13
N GLN A 398 39.34 -27.80 38.50
CA GLN A 398 40.72 -27.67 38.93
C GLN A 398 40.96 -28.44 40.24
N VAL A 399 42.04 -29.23 40.29
CA VAL A 399 42.63 -29.68 41.57
C VAL A 399 44.16 -29.69 41.44
N HIS A 400 44.83 -28.93 42.30
CA HIS A 400 46.29 -28.98 42.53
C HIS A 400 46.55 -29.48 43.99
N PRO A 401 47.79 -29.79 44.42
CA PRO A 401 48.44 -31.07 44.14
C PRO A 401 49.14 -31.73 45.36
N ALA A 402 49.31 -33.06 45.41
CA ALA A 402 50.28 -33.68 46.33
C ALA A 402 50.72 -35.13 46.00
N GLN A 403 52.04 -35.29 45.81
CA GLN A 403 52.93 -36.42 46.21
C GLN A 403 52.75 -37.84 45.58
N PRO A 404 53.86 -38.57 45.26
CA PRO A 404 53.81 -39.87 44.57
C PRO A 404 54.44 -41.07 45.34
N ILE A 405 53.73 -42.21 45.50
CA ILE A 405 54.36 -43.47 45.99
C ILE A 405 53.78 -44.74 45.30
N GLN A 406 54.64 -45.36 44.48
CA GLN A 406 54.88 -46.79 44.15
C GLN A 406 53.76 -47.86 43.88
N PRO A 407 54.06 -48.91 43.07
CA PRO A 407 53.09 -49.95 42.65
C PRO A 407 53.25 -51.32 43.37
N VAL A 408 52.17 -52.09 43.50
CA VAL A 408 52.18 -53.52 43.89
C VAL A 408 51.13 -54.35 43.12
N ASN A 409 51.41 -55.66 42.98
CA ASN A 409 50.84 -56.65 42.07
C ASN A 409 49.56 -57.40 42.53
N ALA A 410 48.80 -57.87 41.51
CA ALA A 410 48.10 -59.17 41.38
C ALA A 410 46.96 -59.59 42.35
N HIS A 411 45.82 -60.06 41.78
CA HIS A 411 45.35 -61.47 41.72
C HIS A 411 43.95 -61.58 41.04
N ALA A 412 43.50 -62.80 40.71
CA ALA A 412 42.24 -63.10 39.97
C ALA A 412 41.30 -64.08 40.75
N PRO A 413 40.32 -64.77 40.11
CA PRO A 413 38.84 -64.59 40.13
C PRO A 413 38.12 -65.63 41.05
N PRO A 414 36.82 -66.08 40.92
CA PRO A 414 35.60 -65.68 40.14
C PRO A 414 34.39 -65.39 41.12
N PRO A 415 33.05 -65.64 40.89
CA PRO A 415 32.22 -66.09 39.75
C PRO A 415 30.92 -65.23 39.50
N LEU A 416 29.71 -65.86 39.44
CA LEU A 416 28.37 -65.32 39.07
C LEU A 416 27.27 -65.77 40.07
N PRO A 417 26.05 -65.19 40.08
CA PRO A 417 24.93 -65.77 39.29
C PRO A 417 23.93 -64.74 38.67
N VAL A 418 22.89 -65.27 38.01
CA VAL A 418 21.99 -64.64 37.01
C VAL A 418 20.66 -64.13 37.60
N HIS A 419 20.12 -63.00 37.08
CA HIS A 419 18.67 -62.82 36.87
C HIS A 419 18.32 -61.89 35.69
N ASN A 420 17.05 -61.93 35.27
CA ASN A 420 16.58 -61.63 33.91
C ASN A 420 15.34 -60.71 33.91
N ALA A 421 15.28 -59.67 33.06
CA ALA A 421 14.04 -58.97 32.67
C ALA A 421 14.22 -58.06 31.43
N GLN A 422 13.20 -57.97 30.58
CA GLN A 422 13.16 -57.19 29.32
C GLN A 422 12.45 -55.83 29.47
N PRO A 423 12.68 -54.86 28.57
CA PRO A 423 11.74 -53.76 28.29
C PRO A 423 10.73 -54.13 27.17
N PRO A 424 9.56 -53.46 27.09
CA PRO A 424 8.45 -53.87 26.21
C PRO A 424 8.45 -53.26 24.79
N VAL A 425 7.69 -53.96 23.95
CA VAL A 425 7.39 -53.81 22.51
C VAL A 425 6.71 -52.48 22.13
N GLN A 426 7.07 -51.93 20.96
CA GLN A 426 6.23 -51.00 20.17
C GLN A 426 5.57 -51.74 18.99
N GLN A 427 4.32 -51.40 18.66
CA GLN A 427 3.51 -52.13 17.66
C GLN A 427 3.78 -51.68 16.21
N GLN A 428 3.53 -52.60 15.27
CA GLN A 428 3.62 -52.41 13.81
C GLN A 428 2.24 -52.18 13.18
N GLN A 429 2.19 -51.49 12.04
CA GLN A 429 1.35 -51.83 10.87
C GLN A 429 1.95 -51.21 9.57
N PRO A 430 1.60 -51.66 8.34
CA PRO A 430 2.64 -52.18 7.45
C PRO A 430 2.57 -51.58 6.00
N PRO A 431 3.00 -52.19 4.86
CA PRO A 431 3.95 -51.52 3.95
C PRO A 431 3.54 -51.42 2.45
N GLN A 432 4.19 -50.55 1.66
CA GLN A 432 4.31 -50.82 0.21
C GLN A 432 5.52 -50.19 -0.53
N GLN A 433 6.27 -51.08 -1.19
CA GLN A 433 7.07 -50.98 -2.45
C GLN A 433 8.06 -49.82 -2.72
N ASN A 434 9.34 -50.20 -2.82
CA ASN A 434 10.43 -49.48 -3.50
C ASN A 434 10.34 -49.56 -5.03
N LEU A 435 10.67 -48.46 -5.72
CA LEU A 435 11.28 -48.42 -7.07
C LEU A 435 12.33 -47.28 -7.12
N PRO A 436 13.33 -47.33 -8.04
CA PRO A 436 14.59 -46.59 -7.90
C PRO A 436 14.55 -45.13 -8.41
N PRO A 437 15.53 -44.28 -8.01
CA PRO A 437 15.59 -42.87 -8.40
C PRO A 437 16.06 -42.68 -9.84
N VAL A 438 15.48 -41.69 -10.53
CA VAL A 438 15.89 -41.24 -11.86
C VAL A 438 16.52 -39.84 -11.75
N HIS A 439 17.79 -39.73 -12.12
CA HIS A 439 18.46 -38.46 -12.39
C HIS A 439 17.85 -37.80 -13.63
N HIS A 440 17.71 -36.48 -13.65
CA HIS A 440 17.67 -35.67 -14.89
C HIS A 440 18.59 -34.45 -14.71
N GLU A 441 19.38 -34.17 -15.74
CA GLU A 441 20.31 -33.05 -15.83
C GLU A 441 19.63 -31.76 -16.34
N PRO A 442 20.25 -30.57 -16.13
CA PRO A 442 19.74 -29.32 -16.68
C PRO A 442 19.86 -29.29 -18.21
N ILE A 443 18.82 -28.79 -18.88
CA ILE A 443 18.80 -28.61 -20.34
C ILE A 443 19.63 -27.36 -20.69
N GLN A 444 20.64 -27.54 -21.54
CA GLN A 444 21.31 -26.44 -22.24
C GLN A 444 20.52 -26.10 -23.50
N ASP A 445 20.12 -24.83 -23.67
CA ASP A 445 19.61 -24.34 -24.96
C ASP A 445 20.77 -24.00 -25.90
N HIS A 446 20.73 -24.58 -27.09
CA HIS A 446 21.65 -24.31 -28.19
C HIS A 446 20.89 -23.79 -29.41
N THR A 447 20.56 -22.50 -29.41
CA THR A 447 20.12 -21.79 -30.62
C THR A 447 20.84 -20.45 -30.80
N LYS A 448 22.06 -20.52 -31.36
CA LYS A 448 22.68 -19.40 -32.10
C LYS A 448 22.94 -19.85 -33.53
N ASP A 449 22.29 -19.21 -34.49
CA ASP A 449 22.75 -19.16 -35.89
C ASP A 449 22.73 -17.69 -36.35
N PRO A 450 23.87 -17.09 -36.73
CA PRO A 450 23.95 -15.67 -37.10
C PRO A 450 23.84 -15.47 -38.61
N THR A 451 22.79 -14.80 -39.11
CA THR A 451 22.82 -14.23 -40.47
C THR A 451 21.89 -13.01 -40.65
N TYR A 452 22.43 -11.94 -41.25
CA TYR A 452 21.82 -10.63 -41.57
C TYR A 452 21.37 -9.78 -40.35
N GLY A 453 21.74 -8.49 -40.22
CA GLY A 453 22.68 -7.68 -40.99
C GLY A 453 22.05 -6.57 -41.84
N ILE A 454 21.62 -5.49 -41.18
CA ILE A 454 21.83 -4.05 -41.49
C ILE A 454 21.35 -3.26 -40.27
#